data_AF-A0A8B8A5A9-F1
#
_entry.id   AF-A0A8B8A5A9-F1
#
_cell.length_a   1.000
_cell.length_b   1.000
_cell.length_c   1.000
_cell.angle_alpha   90.00
_cell.angle_beta   90.00
_cell.angle_gamma   90.00
#
_symmetry.space_group_name_H-M   'P 1'
#
loop_
_entity.id
_entity.type
_entity.pdbx_description
1 polymer ?
#
loop_
_entity_poly.entity_id
_entity_poly.type
_entity_poly.pdbx_seq_one_letter_code
_entity_poly.pdbx_strand_id
1 'polypeptide(L)'
;MKFDDVLLKLGEFGPYQKRLYFLLCIPAISVGCYMLNLVIILETPQHRCKIPGYHNDTYAIQSPSHLALVNRTIPLNPKDKRQPYEKCHYYRYSNGSETAERIKCTEWVYDRSIVLETFTTKENLVCDDSIWTSHIKLIFYIGVLVGDIGFGLIADLIGRRKTLMAAVLLWNVSGFALCWAPEYISFIILEFIVAAAQHGAFMVCNVMALELVGPNKRVLAGTLIHAFFTLGLLYQSGAAYFLKHWQWIDLAIAAPLVFYIAYFWLVPESPRWLMSKGRYDEAEEIIQKAGRVNKVELPEKMINPSLLEREETQMKLYHLFSTKEMFTRTTILLYNWIAVALMYFGVTMHAGNIGGNFYLNFFLNGIVEFPALLFVILTMDRIGRKRLQCLCMVFGGVATICTIFSILFGGDDFAWLTTTLSLFGKVGSAASFSVIYVMTLELYPTVLRNAALGGGSCIGRVGSMLAPYVASSGSMIDGAFSTALPLVIFGVVSTSAGLLVLLVPESQHRKLPESVQDGIKFYEAEEVDSGDADAEEDKSFLVMSKLDQVDKTA
;
A
#
# COMPACT_ATOMS: atom_id res chain seq x y z
N MET A 1 -23.58 20.42 22.14
CA MET A 1 -22.12 20.52 21.87
C MET A 1 -21.79 19.57 20.74
N LYS A 2 -20.91 19.96 19.81
CA LYS A 2 -20.41 19.04 18.78
C LYS A 2 -19.54 17.99 19.48
N PHE A 3 -19.45 16.78 18.93
CA PHE A 3 -18.66 15.70 19.54
C PHE A 3 -17.18 16.08 19.73
N ASP A 4 -16.64 16.91 18.84
CA ASP A 4 -15.27 17.41 18.97
C ASP A 4 -15.08 18.29 20.23
N ASP A 5 -16.10 19.04 20.65
CA ASP A 5 -16.08 19.83 21.90
C ASP A 5 -16.04 18.92 23.15
N VAL A 6 -16.68 17.76 23.06
CA VAL A 6 -16.66 16.72 24.11
C VAL A 6 -15.26 16.13 24.25
N LEU A 7 -14.57 15.87 23.13
CA LEU A 7 -13.19 15.37 23.13
C LEU A 7 -12.20 16.40 23.70
N LEU A 8 -12.41 17.70 23.44
CA LEU A 8 -11.61 18.78 24.03
C LEU A 8 -11.73 18.77 25.56
N LYS A 9 -12.94 18.62 26.09
CA LYS A 9 -13.19 18.53 27.53
C LYS A 9 -12.63 17.26 28.17
N LEU A 10 -12.70 16.13 27.48
CA LEU A 10 -12.17 14.84 27.95
C LEU A 10 -10.64 14.78 28.05
N GLY A 11 -9.94 15.80 27.56
CA GLY A 11 -8.51 15.75 27.29
C GLY A 11 -8.26 15.00 25.98
N GLU A 12 -7.94 15.74 24.92
CA GLU A 12 -7.86 15.33 23.50
C GLU A 12 -7.22 13.95 23.23
N PHE A 13 -6.34 13.49 24.12
CA PHE A 13 -5.70 12.18 24.05
C PHE A 13 -5.37 11.64 25.46
N GLY A 14 -6.40 11.53 26.32
CA GLY A 14 -6.29 11.00 27.68
C GLY A 14 -5.97 9.50 27.77
N PRO A 15 -5.72 8.96 28.98
CA PRO A 15 -5.39 7.55 29.19
C PRO A 15 -6.40 6.55 28.60
N TYR A 16 -7.70 6.86 28.67
CA TYR A 16 -8.74 6.04 28.08
C TYR A 16 -8.62 5.96 26.56
N GLN A 17 -8.49 7.13 25.91
CA GLN A 17 -8.32 7.25 24.46
C GLN A 17 -7.05 6.54 24.01
N LYS A 18 -5.92 6.73 24.71
CA LYS A 18 -4.65 6.04 24.41
C LYS A 18 -4.82 4.53 24.43
N ARG A 19 -5.39 3.97 25.50
CA ARG A 19 -5.58 2.51 25.64
C ARG A 19 -6.43 1.95 24.50
N LEU A 20 -7.53 2.60 24.18
CA LEU A 20 -8.44 2.13 23.13
C LEU A 20 -7.86 2.33 21.73
N TYR A 21 -7.17 3.45 21.49
CA TYR A 21 -6.45 3.72 20.25
C TYR A 21 -5.38 2.66 19.99
N PHE A 22 -4.52 2.36 20.97
CA PHE A 22 -3.50 1.31 20.83
C PHE A 22 -4.12 -0.05 20.51
N LEU A 23 -5.22 -0.42 21.19
CA LEU A 23 -5.95 -1.65 20.90
C LEU A 23 -6.45 -1.67 19.45
N LEU A 24 -7.04 -0.57 18.96
CA LEU A 24 -7.56 -0.48 17.59
C LEU A 24 -6.46 -0.44 16.52
N CYS A 25 -5.21 -0.14 16.87
CA CYS A 25 -4.08 -0.20 15.94
C CYS A 25 -3.49 -1.60 15.75
N ILE A 26 -3.67 -2.53 16.70
CA ILE A 26 -3.09 -3.88 16.61
C ILE A 26 -3.52 -4.63 15.33
N PRO A 27 -4.78 -4.59 14.87
CA PRO A 27 -5.18 -5.29 13.64
C PRO A 27 -4.42 -4.82 12.41
N ALA A 28 -3.89 -3.58 12.39
CA ALA A 28 -3.07 -3.08 11.30
C ALA A 28 -1.77 -3.91 11.13
N ILE A 29 -1.23 -4.49 12.21
CA ILE A 29 -0.09 -5.42 12.14
C ILE A 29 -0.46 -6.62 11.28
N SER A 30 -1.59 -7.28 11.59
CA SER A 30 -2.03 -8.46 10.83
C SER A 30 -2.33 -8.12 9.36
N VAL A 31 -2.90 -6.95 9.08
CA VAL A 31 -3.13 -6.48 7.69
C VAL A 31 -1.80 -6.33 6.95
N GLY A 32 -0.78 -5.77 7.61
CA GLY A 32 0.59 -5.72 7.08
C GLY A 32 1.15 -7.11 6.77
N CYS A 33 0.93 -8.09 7.66
CA CYS A 33 1.37 -9.46 7.42
C CYS A 33 0.75 -10.06 6.16
N TYR A 34 -0.57 -10.02 6.01
CA TYR A 34 -1.28 -10.58 4.86
C TYR A 34 -0.94 -9.87 3.55
N MET A 35 -0.71 -8.56 3.57
CA MET A 35 -0.28 -7.79 2.40
C MET A 35 1.03 -8.29 1.82
N LEU A 36 1.99 -8.62 2.68
CA LEU A 36 3.28 -9.14 2.26
C LEU A 36 3.24 -10.65 2.01
N ASN A 37 2.38 -11.37 2.74
CA ASN A 37 2.26 -12.82 2.67
C ASN A 37 2.05 -13.32 1.25
N LEU A 38 1.13 -12.69 0.52
CA LEU A 38 0.78 -13.09 -0.84
C LEU A 38 1.96 -13.05 -1.82
N VAL A 39 2.93 -12.15 -1.59
CA VAL A 39 4.14 -12.08 -2.42
C VAL A 39 5.05 -13.28 -2.13
N ILE A 40 5.17 -13.65 -0.85
CA ILE A 40 6.07 -14.71 -0.39
C ILE A 40 5.54 -16.10 -0.76
N ILE A 41 4.26 -16.38 -0.51
CA ILE A 41 3.68 -17.70 -0.75
C ILE A 41 3.43 -18.00 -2.23
N LEU A 42 3.45 -16.97 -3.09
CA LEU A 42 3.35 -17.11 -4.54
C LEU A 42 4.70 -16.96 -5.26
N GLU A 43 5.80 -16.88 -4.51
CA GLU A 43 7.13 -16.76 -5.10
C GLU A 43 7.45 -17.96 -6.00
N THR A 44 8.08 -17.68 -7.14
CA THR A 44 8.52 -18.68 -8.11
C THR A 44 10.02 -18.93 -7.94
N PRO A 45 10.43 -19.97 -7.19
CA PRO A 45 11.84 -20.31 -7.10
C PRO A 45 12.40 -20.73 -8.45
N GLN A 46 13.73 -20.73 -8.55
CA GLN A 46 14.42 -21.24 -9.73
C GLN A 46 13.97 -22.68 -10.00
N HIS A 47 13.63 -22.96 -11.25
CA HIS A 47 13.12 -24.25 -11.66
C HIS A 47 13.60 -24.65 -13.04
N ARG A 48 13.57 -25.96 -13.29
CA ARG A 48 13.78 -26.58 -14.58
C ARG A 48 12.80 -27.74 -14.74
N CYS A 49 12.67 -28.24 -15.96
CA CYS A 49 11.82 -29.39 -16.21
C CYS A 49 12.35 -30.64 -15.50
N LYS A 50 11.44 -31.47 -15.01
CA LYS A 50 11.77 -32.78 -14.48
C LYS A 50 12.12 -33.73 -15.62
N ILE A 51 13.19 -34.49 -15.44
CA ILE A 51 13.65 -35.43 -16.47
C ILE A 51 12.68 -36.62 -16.56
N PRO A 52 12.08 -36.90 -17.74
CA PRO A 52 11.17 -38.03 -17.90
C PRO A 52 11.87 -39.36 -17.60
N GLY A 53 11.25 -40.19 -16.76
CA GLY A 53 11.78 -41.51 -16.39
C GLY A 53 12.87 -41.50 -15.31
N TYR A 54 13.27 -40.32 -14.79
CA TYR A 54 14.21 -40.22 -13.66
C TYR A 54 13.43 -39.93 -12.37
N HIS A 55 13.24 -40.95 -11.53
CA HIS A 55 12.33 -40.87 -10.39
C HIS A 55 12.79 -39.93 -9.25
N ASN A 56 14.10 -39.84 -8.98
CA ASN A 56 14.67 -39.02 -7.89
C ASN A 56 15.33 -37.73 -8.40
N ASP A 57 14.68 -37.05 -9.35
CA ASP A 57 15.20 -35.79 -9.89
C ASP A 57 15.14 -34.68 -8.84
N THR A 58 16.25 -33.96 -8.66
CA THR A 58 16.33 -32.77 -7.80
C THR A 58 16.94 -31.61 -8.56
N TYR A 59 16.55 -30.38 -8.23
CA TYR A 59 17.14 -29.21 -8.87
C TYR A 59 18.67 -29.18 -8.72
N ALA A 60 19.17 -29.44 -7.51
CA ALA A 60 20.60 -29.58 -7.24
C ALA A 60 21.21 -30.80 -7.97
N ILE A 61 22.41 -30.61 -8.52
CA ILE A 61 23.14 -31.66 -9.24
C ILE A 61 23.65 -32.69 -8.22
N GLN A 62 23.13 -33.91 -8.29
CA GLN A 62 23.49 -35.01 -7.38
C GLN A 62 24.79 -35.72 -7.76
N SER A 63 25.09 -35.85 -9.06
CA SER A 63 26.22 -36.63 -9.56
C SER A 63 26.66 -36.17 -10.96
N PRO A 64 27.87 -36.52 -11.42
CA PRO A 64 28.33 -36.22 -12.78
C PRO A 64 27.44 -36.83 -13.87
N SER A 65 26.87 -38.01 -13.62
CA SER A 65 25.93 -38.66 -14.54
C SER A 65 24.60 -37.92 -14.61
N HIS A 66 24.11 -37.42 -13.48
CA HIS A 66 22.93 -36.55 -13.44
C HIS A 66 23.17 -35.24 -14.20
N LEU A 67 24.35 -34.63 -14.04
CA LEU A 67 24.73 -33.43 -14.79
C LEU A 67 24.74 -33.68 -16.31
N ALA A 68 25.34 -34.80 -16.74
CA ALA A 68 25.35 -35.17 -18.15
C ALA A 68 23.94 -35.38 -18.71
N LEU A 69 23.04 -35.97 -17.92
CA LEU A 69 21.64 -36.17 -18.29
C LEU A 69 20.91 -34.83 -18.39
N VAL A 70 21.04 -33.96 -17.39
CA VAL A 70 20.45 -32.61 -17.37
C VAL A 70 20.91 -31.82 -18.61
N ASN A 71 22.22 -31.73 -18.86
CA ASN A 71 22.77 -30.98 -20.00
C ASN A 71 22.35 -31.54 -21.36
N ARG A 72 22.05 -32.84 -21.44
CA ARG A 72 21.54 -33.47 -22.66
C ARG A 72 20.05 -33.20 -22.85
N THR A 73 19.26 -33.31 -21.78
CA THR A 73 17.79 -33.24 -21.86
C THR A 73 17.24 -31.82 -21.75
N ILE A 74 17.93 -30.90 -21.10
CA ILE A 74 17.40 -29.55 -20.83
C ILE A 74 18.19 -28.55 -21.68
N PRO A 75 17.51 -27.81 -22.58
CA PRO A 75 18.16 -26.80 -23.39
C PRO A 75 18.86 -25.76 -22.52
N LEU A 76 20.03 -25.33 -22.96
CA LEU A 76 20.70 -24.22 -22.30
C LEU A 76 20.08 -22.90 -22.80
N ASN A 77 19.83 -21.96 -21.89
CA ASN A 77 19.47 -20.60 -22.21
C ASN A 77 20.74 -19.74 -22.29
N PRO A 78 21.27 -19.44 -23.48
CA PRO A 78 22.52 -18.69 -23.63
C PRO A 78 22.41 -17.21 -23.18
N LYS A 79 21.19 -16.72 -22.90
CA LYS A 79 20.94 -15.31 -22.53
C LYS A 79 20.94 -15.05 -21.03
N ASP A 80 20.83 -16.09 -20.19
CA ASP A 80 20.74 -15.95 -18.73
C ASP A 80 21.90 -16.68 -18.04
N LYS A 81 22.87 -15.91 -17.53
CA LYS A 81 24.03 -16.47 -16.81
C LYS A 81 23.66 -16.99 -15.42
N ARG A 82 22.56 -16.52 -14.83
CA ARG A 82 22.12 -16.94 -13.49
C ARG A 82 21.37 -18.26 -13.54
N GLN A 83 20.70 -18.55 -14.65
CA GLN A 83 19.97 -19.79 -14.84
C GLN A 83 20.22 -20.33 -16.25
N PRO A 84 21.24 -21.18 -16.43
CA PRO A 84 21.65 -21.62 -17.76
C PRO A 84 20.67 -22.60 -18.38
N TYR A 85 19.63 -23.06 -17.66
CA TYR A 85 18.66 -24.03 -18.15
C TYR A 85 17.34 -23.38 -18.58
N GLU A 86 16.78 -23.86 -19.68
CA GLU A 86 15.44 -23.48 -20.12
C GLU A 86 14.36 -23.99 -19.14
N LYS A 87 13.34 -23.16 -18.88
CA LYS A 87 12.32 -23.39 -17.84
C LYS A 87 11.13 -24.24 -18.30
N CYS A 88 10.81 -24.20 -19.59
CA CYS A 88 9.49 -24.61 -20.10
C CYS A 88 9.51 -25.74 -21.14
N HIS A 89 10.69 -26.06 -21.68
CA HIS A 89 10.83 -27.13 -22.65
C HIS A 89 12.02 -28.02 -22.30
N TYR A 90 11.92 -29.28 -22.70
CA TYR A 90 13.00 -30.25 -22.66
C TYR A 90 13.13 -30.97 -24.00
N TYR A 91 14.29 -31.54 -24.26
CA TYR A 91 14.62 -32.34 -25.43
C TYR A 91 14.35 -33.82 -25.19
N ARG A 92 13.62 -34.44 -26.11
CA ARG A 92 13.48 -35.89 -26.20
C ARG A 92 14.21 -36.40 -27.43
N TYR A 93 15.10 -37.36 -27.21
CA TYR A 93 15.80 -38.06 -28.28
C TYR A 93 15.07 -39.37 -28.59
N SER A 94 14.75 -39.61 -29.85
CA SER A 94 14.27 -40.92 -30.29
C SER A 94 15.46 -41.89 -30.38
N ASN A 95 15.24 -43.18 -30.11
CA ASN A 95 16.31 -44.18 -30.15
C ASN A 95 17.00 -44.19 -31.52
N GLY A 96 18.25 -43.71 -31.56
CA GLY A 96 19.08 -43.68 -32.76
C GLY A 96 18.99 -42.42 -33.63
N SER A 97 18.22 -41.38 -33.27
CA SER A 97 18.25 -40.09 -33.98
C SER A 97 19.10 -39.05 -33.25
N GLU A 98 19.94 -38.33 -33.99
CA GLU A 98 20.65 -37.13 -33.49
C GLU A 98 19.71 -35.91 -33.37
N THR A 99 18.54 -35.97 -34.00
CA THR A 99 17.52 -34.93 -33.92
C THR A 99 16.71 -35.05 -32.63
N ALA A 100 16.76 -33.99 -31.82
CA ALA A 100 15.98 -33.85 -30.61
C ALA A 100 14.65 -33.15 -30.89
N GLU A 101 13.55 -33.70 -30.39
CA GLU A 101 12.26 -33.03 -30.39
C GLU A 101 12.14 -32.16 -29.14
N ARG A 102 11.70 -30.90 -29.31
CA ARG A 102 11.47 -29.96 -28.20
C ARG A 102 10.03 -30.10 -27.70
N ILE A 103 9.87 -30.54 -26.47
CA ILE A 103 8.57 -30.87 -25.88
C ILE A 103 8.31 -29.96 -24.67
N LYS A 104 7.06 -29.54 -24.49
CA LYS A 104 6.61 -28.78 -23.31
C LYS A 104 6.69 -29.64 -22.04
N CYS A 105 7.06 -29.01 -20.94
CA CYS A 105 7.18 -29.67 -19.65
C CYS A 105 5.80 -29.86 -18.99
N THR A 106 5.64 -31.00 -18.32
CA THR A 106 4.44 -31.33 -17.53
C THR A 106 4.72 -31.34 -16.03
N GLU A 107 5.98 -31.56 -15.65
CA GLU A 107 6.45 -31.59 -14.28
C GLU A 107 7.77 -30.81 -14.16
N TRP A 108 7.98 -30.17 -13.01
CA TRP A 108 9.14 -29.34 -12.73
C TRP A 108 9.84 -29.78 -11.46
N VAL A 109 11.14 -29.48 -11.39
CA VAL A 109 11.93 -29.55 -10.17
C VAL A 109 12.38 -28.14 -9.78
N TYR A 110 12.09 -27.78 -8.54
CA TYR A 110 12.32 -26.46 -7.98
C TYR A 110 13.53 -26.45 -7.05
N ASP A 111 14.24 -25.32 -7.02
CA ASP A 111 15.25 -25.06 -6.01
C ASP A 111 14.60 -24.88 -4.64
N ARG A 112 15.01 -25.71 -3.68
CA ARG A 112 14.51 -25.71 -2.29
C ARG A 112 15.49 -25.06 -1.30
N SER A 113 16.53 -24.38 -1.80
CA SER A 113 17.57 -23.75 -0.97
C SER A 113 17.03 -22.59 -0.12
N ILE A 114 16.20 -21.73 -0.71
CA ILE A 114 15.62 -20.55 -0.05
C ILE A 114 14.27 -20.87 0.57
N VAL A 115 13.33 -21.37 -0.26
CA VAL A 115 11.96 -21.70 0.13
C VAL A 115 11.72 -23.19 -0.08
N LEU A 116 11.10 -23.87 0.89
CA LEU A 116 10.89 -25.31 0.80
C LEU A 116 9.71 -25.65 -0.11
N GLU A 117 8.62 -24.90 0.03
CA GLU A 117 7.40 -25.09 -0.74
C GLU A 117 6.56 -23.81 -0.75
N THR A 118 6.15 -23.37 -1.93
CA THR A 118 5.19 -22.28 -2.18
C THR A 118 3.91 -22.83 -2.80
N PHE A 119 2.82 -22.07 -2.75
CA PHE A 119 1.58 -22.45 -3.43
C PHE A 119 1.82 -22.59 -4.95
N THR A 120 2.65 -21.71 -5.51
CA THR A 120 3.10 -21.79 -6.91
C THR A 120 3.81 -23.10 -7.24
N THR A 121 4.67 -23.61 -6.34
CA THR A 121 5.38 -24.88 -6.55
C THR A 121 4.47 -26.10 -6.38
N LYS A 122 3.42 -26.00 -5.54
CA LYS A 122 2.45 -27.08 -5.32
C LYS A 122 1.57 -27.28 -6.56
N GLU A 123 1.07 -26.19 -7.13
CA GLU A 123 0.15 -26.21 -8.29
C GLU A 123 0.90 -26.10 -9.65
N ASN A 124 2.23 -26.03 -9.65
CA ASN A 124 3.08 -25.83 -10.83
C ASN A 124 2.69 -24.61 -11.70
N LEU A 125 2.41 -23.45 -11.08
CA LEU A 125 2.01 -22.21 -11.77
C LEU A 125 3.20 -21.51 -12.43
N VAL A 126 3.83 -22.16 -13.41
CA VAL A 126 5.01 -21.68 -14.14
C VAL A 126 4.79 -21.71 -15.66
N CYS A 127 5.66 -21.06 -16.43
CA CYS A 127 5.58 -21.04 -17.89
C CYS A 127 4.26 -20.46 -18.41
N ASP A 128 3.50 -21.21 -19.21
CA ASP A 128 2.18 -20.80 -19.73
C ASP A 128 1.23 -20.44 -18.57
N ASP A 129 1.39 -21.07 -17.40
CA ASP A 129 0.58 -20.86 -16.22
C ASP A 129 1.17 -19.83 -15.22
N SER A 130 2.22 -19.11 -15.58
CA SER A 130 2.80 -18.08 -14.70
C SER A 130 1.83 -16.91 -14.41
N ILE A 131 0.94 -16.59 -15.35
CA ILE A 131 -0.02 -15.48 -15.24
C ILE A 131 -1.06 -15.71 -14.13
N TRP A 132 -1.34 -16.97 -13.76
CA TRP A 132 -2.30 -17.29 -12.70
C TRP A 132 -1.87 -16.73 -11.34
N THR A 133 -0.56 -16.63 -11.07
CA THR A 133 -0.06 -15.97 -9.85
C THR A 133 -0.45 -14.48 -9.80
N SER A 134 -0.45 -13.78 -10.94
CA SER A 134 -0.91 -12.40 -11.06
C SER A 134 -2.43 -12.29 -10.90
N HIS A 135 -3.20 -13.28 -11.37
CA HIS A 135 -4.66 -13.33 -11.16
C HIS A 135 -5.03 -13.49 -9.69
N ILE A 136 -4.32 -14.33 -8.92
CA ILE A 136 -4.52 -14.44 -7.48
C ILE A 136 -4.30 -13.08 -6.81
N LYS A 137 -3.18 -12.41 -7.11
CA LYS A 137 -2.85 -11.08 -6.56
C LYS A 137 -3.90 -10.04 -6.92
N LEU A 138 -4.39 -10.04 -8.17
CA LEU A 138 -5.47 -9.16 -8.62
C LEU A 138 -6.73 -9.38 -7.77
N ILE A 139 -7.18 -10.63 -7.63
CA ILE A 139 -8.41 -10.95 -6.92
C ILE A 139 -8.30 -10.63 -5.43
N PHE A 140 -7.13 -10.83 -4.83
CA PHE A 140 -6.85 -10.34 -3.48
C PHE A 140 -7.10 -8.82 -3.38
N TYR A 141 -6.54 -8.00 -4.28
CA TYR A 141 -6.77 -6.54 -4.23
C TYR A 141 -8.21 -6.12 -4.59
N ILE A 142 -8.94 -6.92 -5.37
CA ILE A 142 -10.39 -6.72 -5.53
C ILE A 142 -11.10 -6.96 -4.19
N GLY A 143 -10.75 -8.03 -3.49
CA GLY A 143 -11.27 -8.32 -2.14
C GLY A 143 -10.99 -7.17 -1.18
N VAL A 144 -9.78 -6.64 -1.19
CA VAL A 144 -9.39 -5.42 -0.46
C VAL A 144 -10.33 -4.23 -0.74
N LEU A 145 -10.58 -3.92 -2.02
CA LEU A 145 -11.45 -2.81 -2.41
C LEU A 145 -12.90 -3.04 -1.95
N VAL A 146 -13.41 -4.25 -2.13
CA VAL A 146 -14.75 -4.66 -1.66
C VAL A 146 -14.84 -4.57 -0.14
N GLY A 147 -13.78 -4.95 0.56
CA GLY A 147 -13.65 -4.83 2.02
C GLY A 147 -13.76 -3.38 2.48
N ASP A 148 -12.95 -2.50 1.90
CA ASP A 148 -12.90 -1.07 2.23
C ASP A 148 -14.27 -0.38 2.06
N ILE A 149 -14.93 -0.62 0.91
CA ILE A 149 -16.23 0.01 0.60
C ILE A 149 -17.35 -0.69 1.37
N GLY A 150 -17.44 -2.02 1.27
CA GLY A 150 -18.55 -2.80 1.77
C GLY A 150 -18.67 -2.73 3.29
N PHE A 151 -17.59 -3.05 4.02
CA PHE A 151 -17.61 -3.00 5.48
C PHE A 151 -17.67 -1.56 6.00
N GLY A 152 -17.13 -0.57 5.28
CA GLY A 152 -17.32 0.84 5.62
C GLY A 152 -18.80 1.23 5.63
N LEU A 153 -19.53 0.92 4.56
CA LEU A 153 -20.97 1.19 4.46
C LEU A 153 -21.78 0.41 5.51
N ILE A 154 -21.46 -0.87 5.72
CA ILE A 154 -22.12 -1.69 6.74
C ILE A 154 -21.89 -1.09 8.14
N ALA A 155 -20.68 -0.62 8.45
CA ALA A 155 -20.34 -0.02 9.74
C ALA A 155 -21.18 1.22 10.05
N ASP A 156 -21.47 2.05 9.06
CA ASP A 156 -22.34 3.22 9.22
C ASP A 156 -23.82 2.85 9.36
N LEU A 157 -24.24 1.71 8.77
CA LEU A 157 -25.62 1.21 8.86
C LEU A 157 -25.92 0.54 10.21
N ILE A 158 -25.19 -0.52 10.56
CA ILE A 158 -25.51 -1.40 11.69
C ILE A 158 -24.72 -1.10 12.97
N GLY A 159 -23.65 -0.31 12.87
CA GLY A 159 -22.74 0.02 13.98
C GLY A 159 -21.33 -0.53 13.74
N ARG A 160 -20.34 0.18 14.27
CA ARG A 160 -18.93 -0.10 13.99
C ARG A 160 -18.45 -1.31 14.74
N ARG A 161 -18.80 -1.43 16.03
CA ARG A 161 -18.44 -2.60 16.83
C ARG A 161 -19.00 -3.88 16.23
N LYS A 162 -20.27 -3.90 15.83
CA LYS A 162 -20.91 -5.09 15.23
C LYS A 162 -20.24 -5.48 13.90
N THR A 163 -19.95 -4.50 13.07
CA THR A 163 -19.30 -4.72 11.77
C THR A 163 -17.88 -5.21 11.93
N LEU A 164 -17.12 -4.65 12.87
CA LEU A 164 -15.80 -5.14 13.23
C LEU A 164 -15.84 -6.60 13.68
N MET A 165 -16.82 -7.00 14.49
CA MET A 165 -16.94 -8.38 14.95
C MET A 165 -17.26 -9.34 13.81
N ALA A 166 -18.17 -8.96 12.91
CA ALA A 166 -18.47 -9.75 11.72
C ALA A 166 -17.22 -9.90 10.83
N ALA A 167 -16.47 -8.82 10.61
CA ALA A 167 -15.24 -8.84 9.83
C ALA A 167 -14.16 -9.73 10.47
N VAL A 168 -13.94 -9.61 11.78
CA VAL A 168 -12.96 -10.42 12.53
C VAL A 168 -13.32 -11.90 12.50
N LEU A 169 -14.59 -12.26 12.67
CA LEU A 169 -15.03 -13.65 12.60
C LEU A 169 -14.84 -14.22 11.20
N LEU A 170 -15.24 -13.47 10.17
CA LEU A 170 -15.04 -13.88 8.79
C LEU A 170 -13.55 -14.06 8.47
N TRP A 171 -12.71 -13.11 8.88
CA TRP A 171 -11.26 -13.14 8.66
C TRP A 171 -10.59 -14.33 9.37
N ASN A 172 -10.99 -14.63 10.60
CA ASN A 172 -10.49 -15.81 11.32
C ASN A 172 -10.83 -17.09 10.56
N VAL A 173 -12.11 -17.31 10.25
CA VAL A 173 -12.57 -18.54 9.60
C VAL A 173 -11.91 -18.72 8.23
N SER A 174 -11.89 -17.67 7.40
CA SER A 174 -11.29 -17.75 6.07
C SER A 174 -9.76 -17.87 6.13
N GLY A 175 -9.09 -17.21 7.08
CA GLY A 175 -7.64 -17.27 7.27
C GLY A 175 -7.15 -18.67 7.65
N PHE A 176 -7.86 -19.36 8.55
CA PHE A 176 -7.55 -20.76 8.85
C PHE A 176 -7.89 -21.68 7.68
N ALA A 177 -9.02 -21.49 7.01
CA ALA A 177 -9.38 -22.31 5.85
C ALA A 177 -8.35 -22.20 4.71
N LEU A 178 -7.78 -21.00 4.50
CA LEU A 178 -6.76 -20.75 3.47
C LEU A 178 -5.51 -21.61 3.64
N CYS A 179 -5.08 -21.88 4.88
CA CYS A 179 -3.90 -22.68 5.19
C CYS A 179 -3.94 -24.10 4.59
N TRP A 180 -5.14 -24.64 4.34
CA TRP A 180 -5.37 -25.97 3.80
C TRP A 180 -6.12 -25.96 2.47
N ALA A 181 -6.07 -24.85 1.73
CA ALA A 181 -6.71 -24.77 0.42
C ALA A 181 -6.25 -25.91 -0.51
N PRO A 182 -7.17 -26.78 -0.96
CA PRO A 182 -6.81 -27.98 -1.71
C PRO A 182 -6.38 -27.65 -3.15
N GLU A 183 -7.15 -26.83 -3.85
CA GLU A 183 -6.91 -26.43 -5.24
C GLU A 183 -6.94 -24.92 -5.46
N TYR A 184 -6.47 -24.50 -6.65
CA TYR A 184 -6.43 -23.12 -7.12
C TYR A 184 -7.72 -22.32 -6.88
N ILE A 185 -8.89 -22.89 -7.20
CA ILE A 185 -10.18 -22.18 -7.10
C ILE A 185 -10.57 -21.93 -5.64
N SER A 186 -10.40 -22.90 -4.75
CA SER A 186 -10.61 -22.69 -3.31
C SER A 186 -9.64 -21.65 -2.76
N PHE A 187 -8.36 -21.71 -3.17
CA PHE A 187 -7.34 -20.76 -2.73
C PHE A 187 -7.72 -19.31 -3.09
N ILE A 188 -8.10 -19.06 -4.35
CA ILE A 188 -8.41 -17.70 -4.81
C ILE A 188 -9.69 -17.12 -4.19
N ILE A 189 -10.71 -17.97 -3.96
CA ILE A 189 -11.94 -17.56 -3.27
C ILE A 189 -11.65 -17.22 -1.81
N LEU A 190 -10.86 -18.05 -1.12
CA LEU A 190 -10.48 -17.81 0.27
C LEU A 190 -9.61 -16.55 0.40
N GLU A 191 -8.66 -16.32 -0.50
CA GLU A 191 -7.86 -15.10 -0.55
C GLU A 191 -8.73 -13.85 -0.72
N PHE A 192 -9.73 -13.90 -1.62
CA PHE A 192 -10.69 -12.80 -1.77
C PHE A 192 -11.45 -12.50 -0.46
N ILE A 193 -11.93 -13.54 0.22
CA ILE A 193 -12.69 -13.39 1.47
C ILE A 193 -11.78 -12.86 2.60
N VAL A 194 -10.57 -13.40 2.73
CA VAL A 194 -9.55 -12.92 3.67
C VAL A 194 -9.25 -11.44 3.39
N ALA A 195 -9.01 -11.06 2.15
CA ALA A 195 -8.74 -9.70 1.73
C ALA A 195 -9.88 -8.72 2.05
N ALA A 196 -11.13 -9.12 1.80
CA ALA A 196 -12.29 -8.30 2.13
C ALA A 196 -12.47 -8.14 3.64
N ALA A 197 -12.35 -9.24 4.39
CA ALA A 197 -12.55 -9.24 5.83
C ALA A 197 -11.46 -8.48 6.58
N GLN A 198 -10.18 -8.69 6.21
CA GLN A 198 -9.05 -8.02 6.86
C GLN A 198 -9.11 -6.51 6.70
N HIS A 199 -9.42 -6.02 5.49
CA HIS A 199 -9.44 -4.60 5.23
C HIS A 199 -10.73 -3.95 5.70
N GLY A 200 -11.85 -4.67 5.66
CA GLY A 200 -13.06 -4.23 6.35
C GLY A 200 -12.81 -4.01 7.84
N ALA A 201 -12.14 -4.95 8.52
CA ALA A 201 -11.76 -4.79 9.91
C ALA A 201 -10.79 -3.60 10.12
N PHE A 202 -9.77 -3.49 9.27
CA PHE A 202 -8.81 -2.37 9.29
C PHE A 202 -9.50 -1.01 9.17
N MET A 203 -10.38 -0.85 8.20
CA MET A 203 -11.09 0.40 7.96
C MET A 203 -11.95 0.77 9.16
N VAL A 204 -12.75 -0.16 9.69
CA VAL A 204 -13.59 0.10 10.87
C VAL A 204 -12.74 0.48 12.08
N CYS A 205 -11.64 -0.24 12.33
CA CYS A 205 -10.70 0.10 13.39
C CYS A 205 -10.08 1.49 13.22
N ASN A 206 -9.66 1.84 12.00
CA ASN A 206 -9.05 3.14 11.71
C ASN A 206 -10.03 4.29 11.97
N VAL A 207 -11.27 4.19 11.48
CA VAL A 207 -12.27 5.24 11.71
C VAL A 207 -12.64 5.33 13.21
N MET A 208 -12.76 4.21 13.92
CA MET A 208 -12.98 4.21 15.38
C MET A 208 -11.80 4.84 16.14
N ALA A 209 -10.57 4.53 15.74
CA ALA A 209 -9.36 5.06 16.36
C ALA A 209 -9.30 6.59 16.21
N LEU A 210 -9.58 7.11 15.02
CA LEU A 210 -9.55 8.54 14.74
C LEU A 210 -10.68 9.33 15.41
N GLU A 211 -11.83 8.70 15.64
CA GLU A 211 -12.94 9.35 16.37
C GLU A 211 -12.65 9.56 17.85
N LEU A 212 -11.84 8.70 18.45
CA LEU A 212 -11.49 8.84 19.85
C LEU A 212 -10.44 9.92 20.09
N VAL A 213 -9.79 10.40 19.03
CA VAL A 213 -8.69 11.36 19.10
C VAL A 213 -9.21 12.77 18.80
N GLY A 214 -8.84 13.71 19.67
CA GLY A 214 -9.17 15.12 19.50
C GLY A 214 -8.52 15.72 18.25
N PRO A 215 -9.10 16.80 17.68
CA PRO A 215 -8.71 17.35 16.37
C PRO A 215 -7.21 17.59 16.20
N ASN A 216 -6.56 18.14 17.23
CA ASN A 216 -5.14 18.52 17.21
C ASN A 216 -4.17 17.32 17.15
N LYS A 217 -4.62 16.11 17.51
CA LYS A 217 -3.79 14.90 17.52
C LYS A 217 -4.17 13.90 16.42
N ARG A 218 -5.22 14.18 15.63
CA ARG A 218 -5.71 13.27 14.57
C ARG A 218 -4.68 12.98 13.50
N VAL A 219 -3.88 13.97 13.08
CA VAL A 219 -2.82 13.75 12.08
C VAL A 219 -1.77 12.78 12.62
N LEU A 220 -1.26 13.03 13.82
CA LEU A 220 -0.30 12.13 14.48
C LEU A 220 -0.86 10.71 14.65
N ALA A 221 -2.11 10.59 15.10
CA ALA A 221 -2.81 9.32 15.23
C ALA A 221 -3.05 8.62 13.88
N GLY A 222 -3.33 9.37 12.81
CA GLY A 222 -3.42 8.84 11.46
C GLY A 222 -2.06 8.31 10.98
N THR A 223 -0.97 9.02 11.25
CA THR A 223 0.36 8.56 10.84
C THR A 223 0.85 7.36 11.67
N LEU A 224 0.58 7.34 12.97
CA LEU A 224 1.03 6.26 13.86
C LEU A 224 0.43 4.89 13.50
N ILE A 225 -0.77 4.81 12.91
CA ILE A 225 -1.34 3.52 12.50
C ILE A 225 -0.50 2.83 11.42
N HIS A 226 0.18 3.61 10.56
CA HIS A 226 1.07 3.07 9.53
C HIS A 226 2.29 2.39 10.15
N ALA A 227 2.77 2.85 11.31
CA ALA A 227 3.85 2.19 12.02
C ALA A 227 3.47 0.76 12.46
N PHE A 228 2.20 0.54 12.85
CA PHE A 228 1.69 -0.81 13.17
C PHE A 228 1.62 -1.69 11.92
N PHE A 229 1.19 -1.14 10.79
CA PHE A 229 1.24 -1.85 9.51
C PHE A 229 2.67 -2.30 9.16
N THR A 230 3.66 -1.41 9.32
CA THR A 230 5.07 -1.73 9.09
C THR A 230 5.58 -2.84 10.02
N LEU A 231 5.16 -2.89 11.28
CA LEU A 231 5.50 -4.01 12.18
C LEU A 231 5.01 -5.36 11.63
N GLY A 232 3.86 -5.36 10.93
CA GLY A 232 3.35 -6.54 10.23
C GLY A 232 4.26 -7.01 9.10
N LEU A 233 4.77 -6.08 8.28
CA LEU A 233 5.72 -6.39 7.21
C LEU A 233 7.02 -7.02 7.77
N LEU A 234 7.53 -6.48 8.88
CA LEU A 234 8.71 -7.01 9.55
C LEU A 234 8.46 -8.39 10.16
N TYR A 235 7.34 -8.56 10.85
CA TYR A 235 6.93 -9.86 11.39
C TYR A 235 6.85 -10.91 10.28
N GLN A 236 6.20 -10.58 9.17
CA GLN A 236 6.01 -11.50 8.06
C GLN A 236 7.33 -11.89 7.38
N SER A 237 8.25 -10.93 7.22
CA SER A 237 9.58 -11.21 6.69
C SER A 237 10.35 -12.20 7.58
N GLY A 238 10.23 -12.06 8.91
CA GLY A 238 10.80 -12.99 9.89
C GLY A 238 10.12 -14.36 9.88
N ALA A 239 8.79 -14.40 9.88
CA ALA A 239 8.02 -15.65 9.85
C ALA A 239 8.37 -16.48 8.61
N ALA A 240 8.47 -15.84 7.45
CA ALA A 240 8.83 -16.47 6.20
C ALA A 240 10.26 -17.05 6.19
N TYR A 241 11.21 -16.38 6.87
CA TYR A 241 12.59 -16.85 7.00
C TYR A 241 12.69 -18.17 7.78
N PHE A 242 11.87 -18.32 8.84
CA PHE A 242 11.91 -19.51 9.70
C PHE A 242 11.04 -20.67 9.19
N LEU A 243 9.83 -20.39 8.68
CA LEU A 243 8.83 -21.44 8.44
C LEU A 243 8.91 -22.05 7.03
N LYS A 244 9.40 -21.30 6.02
CA LYS A 244 9.77 -21.72 4.65
C LYS A 244 8.77 -22.56 3.82
N HIS A 245 7.65 -22.98 4.40
CA HIS A 245 6.52 -23.67 3.78
C HIS A 245 5.31 -22.76 3.88
N TRP A 246 4.60 -22.59 2.78
CA TRP A 246 3.47 -21.65 2.71
C TRP A 246 2.36 -21.94 3.75
N GLN A 247 1.99 -23.20 4.01
CA GLN A 247 0.95 -23.49 5.01
C GLN A 247 1.35 -23.05 6.43
N TRP A 248 2.61 -23.24 6.80
CA TRP A 248 3.10 -22.85 8.13
C TRP A 248 3.20 -21.33 8.26
N ILE A 249 3.56 -20.64 7.17
CA ILE A 249 3.58 -19.17 7.11
C ILE A 249 2.14 -18.63 7.27
N ASP A 250 1.17 -19.17 6.52
CA ASP A 250 -0.24 -18.79 6.63
C ASP A 250 -0.81 -19.06 8.03
N LEU A 251 -0.45 -20.20 8.63
CA LEU A 251 -0.88 -20.53 9.98
C LEU A 251 -0.29 -19.57 11.02
N ALA A 252 0.96 -19.14 10.84
CA ALA A 252 1.62 -18.20 11.74
C ALA A 252 0.95 -16.81 11.74
N ILE A 253 0.44 -16.35 10.59
CA ILE A 253 -0.31 -15.09 10.51
C ILE A 253 -1.79 -15.23 10.91
N ALA A 254 -2.39 -16.41 10.73
CA ALA A 254 -3.78 -16.69 11.09
C ALA A 254 -3.93 -16.90 12.61
N ALA A 255 -2.97 -17.54 13.28
CA ALA A 255 -3.07 -17.87 14.70
C ALA A 255 -3.30 -16.66 15.63
N PRO A 256 -2.62 -15.50 15.44
CA PRO A 256 -2.87 -14.31 16.25
C PRO A 256 -4.27 -13.71 16.07
N LEU A 257 -4.97 -14.00 14.96
CA LEU A 257 -6.30 -13.43 14.68
C LEU A 257 -7.35 -13.88 15.69
N VAL A 258 -7.16 -15.04 16.34
CA VAL A 258 -8.10 -15.57 17.34
C VAL A 258 -8.23 -14.60 18.52
N PHE A 259 -7.16 -13.89 18.87
CA PHE A 259 -7.19 -12.89 19.94
C PHE A 259 -8.07 -11.69 19.61
N TYR A 260 -8.35 -11.42 18.33
CA TYR A 260 -9.27 -10.34 17.94
C TYR A 260 -10.73 -10.64 18.29
N ILE A 261 -11.11 -11.89 18.57
CA ILE A 261 -12.44 -12.22 19.10
C ILE A 261 -12.68 -11.51 20.44
N ALA A 262 -11.62 -11.30 21.25
CA ALA A 262 -11.72 -10.59 22.52
C ALA A 262 -12.12 -9.10 22.37
N TYR A 263 -12.03 -8.53 21.16
CA TYR A 263 -12.45 -7.15 20.91
C TYR A 263 -13.94 -6.96 21.15
N PHE A 264 -14.72 -8.04 21.09
CA PHE A 264 -16.12 -8.02 21.49
C PHE A 264 -16.30 -7.45 22.90
N TRP A 265 -15.40 -7.77 23.84
CA TRP A 265 -15.48 -7.28 25.22
C TRP A 265 -14.68 -6.01 25.47
N LEU A 266 -13.59 -5.81 24.73
CA LEU A 266 -12.63 -4.73 24.98
C LEU A 266 -13.00 -3.41 24.29
N VAL A 267 -13.66 -3.48 23.12
CA VAL A 267 -13.95 -2.32 22.28
C VAL A 267 -15.42 -1.91 22.44
N PRO A 268 -15.72 -0.69 22.95
CA PRO A 268 -17.06 -0.15 22.99
C PRO A 268 -17.53 0.30 21.60
N GLU A 269 -18.83 0.54 21.43
CA GLU A 269 -19.35 1.16 20.20
C GLU A 269 -18.88 2.62 20.08
N SER A 270 -18.82 3.14 18.86
CA SER A 270 -18.44 4.55 18.63
C SER A 270 -19.48 5.50 19.27
N PRO A 271 -19.07 6.40 20.19
CA PRO A 271 -19.97 7.41 20.74
C PRO A 271 -20.50 8.35 19.64
N ARG A 272 -19.68 8.65 18.62
CA ARG A 272 -20.06 9.52 17.51
C ARG A 272 -21.13 8.87 16.63
N TRP A 273 -21.02 7.57 16.36
CA TRP A 273 -22.05 6.82 15.65
C TRP A 273 -23.33 6.67 16.48
N LEU A 274 -23.22 6.44 17.79
CA LEU A 274 -24.40 6.39 18.68
C LEU A 274 -25.16 7.72 18.67
N MET A 275 -24.45 8.84 18.75
CA MET A 275 -25.03 10.18 18.63
C MET A 275 -25.72 10.41 17.27
N SER A 276 -25.13 9.95 16.16
CA SER A 276 -25.72 10.12 14.83
C SER A 276 -26.99 9.29 14.62
N LYS A 277 -27.14 8.17 15.34
CA LYS A 277 -28.36 7.34 15.37
C LYS A 277 -29.38 7.76 16.44
N GLY A 278 -29.13 8.84 17.18
CA GLY A 278 -30.02 9.33 18.23
C GLY A 278 -29.99 8.51 19.53
N ARG A 279 -29.01 7.61 19.69
CA ARG A 279 -28.82 6.77 20.90
C ARG A 279 -27.95 7.50 21.92
N TYR A 280 -28.47 8.60 22.46
CA TYR A 280 -27.70 9.53 23.29
C TYR A 280 -27.31 8.94 24.66
N ASP A 281 -28.18 8.16 25.29
CA ASP A 281 -27.93 7.61 26.64
C ASP A 281 -26.72 6.65 26.64
N GLU A 282 -26.61 5.80 25.63
CA GLU A 282 -25.46 4.89 25.45
C GLU A 282 -24.17 5.65 25.13
N ALA A 283 -24.25 6.73 24.35
CA ALA A 283 -23.10 7.58 24.07
C ALA A 283 -22.60 8.27 25.34
N GLU A 284 -23.52 8.80 26.16
CA GLU A 284 -23.21 9.46 27.42
C GLU A 284 -22.57 8.47 28.41
N GLU A 285 -23.05 7.21 28.51
CA GLU A 285 -22.44 6.19 29.37
C GLU A 285 -20.95 5.95 29.02
N ILE A 286 -20.63 5.88 27.73
CA ILE A 286 -19.25 5.70 27.26
C ILE A 286 -18.40 6.95 27.55
N ILE A 287 -18.96 8.15 27.34
CA ILE A 287 -18.29 9.43 27.62
C ILE A 287 -18.01 9.58 29.12
N GLN A 288 -18.98 9.25 29.98
CA GLN A 288 -18.83 9.28 31.44
C GLN A 288 -17.76 8.28 31.91
N LYS A 289 -17.74 7.08 31.33
CA LYS A 289 -16.68 6.09 31.60
C LYS A 289 -15.31 6.63 31.19
N ALA A 290 -15.20 7.30 30.04
CA ALA A 290 -13.97 7.94 29.61
C ALA A 290 -13.54 9.07 30.56
N GLY A 291 -14.48 9.91 31.02
CA GLY A 291 -14.23 10.97 31.99
C GLY A 291 -13.69 10.45 33.33
N ARG A 292 -14.29 9.37 33.86
CA ARG A 292 -13.82 8.70 35.10
C ARG A 292 -12.39 8.19 34.98
N VAL A 293 -12.04 7.56 33.85
CA VAL A 293 -10.68 7.04 33.61
C VAL A 293 -9.67 8.16 33.40
N ASN A 294 -10.09 9.24 32.74
CA ASN A 294 -9.26 10.41 32.49
C ASN A 294 -9.15 11.36 33.70
N LYS A 295 -9.91 11.10 34.77
CA LYS A 295 -10.00 11.96 35.98
C LYS A 295 -10.47 13.38 35.65
N VAL A 296 -11.44 13.49 34.75
CA VAL A 296 -12.09 14.77 34.39
C VAL A 296 -13.52 14.77 34.91
N GLU A 297 -13.91 15.81 35.63
CA GLU A 297 -15.29 16.04 36.04
C GLU A 297 -16.11 16.51 34.83
N LEU A 298 -17.10 15.70 34.45
CA LEU A 298 -18.03 15.99 33.35
C LEU A 298 -19.43 16.20 33.92
N PRO A 299 -20.23 17.14 33.37
CA PRO A 299 -21.65 17.25 33.66
C PRO A 299 -22.37 15.92 33.37
N GLU A 300 -23.43 15.59 34.11
CA GLU A 300 -24.22 14.34 33.90
C GLU A 300 -24.82 14.20 32.49
N LYS A 301 -25.08 15.32 31.81
CA LYS A 301 -25.53 15.35 30.41
C LYS A 301 -24.71 16.35 29.61
N MET A 302 -23.79 15.87 28.79
CA MET A 302 -23.01 16.68 27.87
C MET A 302 -23.67 16.82 26.49
N ILE A 303 -24.45 15.82 26.09
CA ILE A 303 -25.10 15.81 24.78
C ILE A 303 -26.45 16.52 24.87
N ASN A 304 -26.60 17.61 24.12
CA ASN A 304 -27.88 18.33 24.01
C ASN A 304 -28.47 18.12 22.59
N PRO A 305 -29.56 17.33 22.43
CA PRO A 305 -30.11 16.95 21.13
C PRO A 305 -30.56 18.13 20.27
N SER A 306 -31.01 19.22 20.89
CA SER A 306 -31.49 20.44 20.23
C SER A 306 -30.40 21.25 19.52
N LEU A 307 -29.12 21.01 19.82
CA LEU A 307 -27.98 21.67 19.15
C LEU A 307 -27.36 20.80 18.05
N LEU A 308 -27.90 19.61 17.81
CA LEU A 308 -27.45 18.66 16.79
C LEU A 308 -28.33 18.73 15.53
N GLU A 309 -28.99 19.86 15.26
CA GLU A 309 -29.69 20.08 14.01
C GLU A 309 -28.77 19.73 12.84
N ARG A 310 -29.19 18.70 12.10
CA ARG A 310 -28.55 18.25 10.86
C ARG A 310 -28.62 19.38 9.86
N GLU A 311 -27.59 20.20 9.79
CA GLU A 311 -27.17 20.80 8.52
C GLU A 311 -26.63 19.67 7.62
N GLU A 312 -27.53 18.78 7.20
CA GLU A 312 -27.29 17.95 6.02
C GLU A 312 -27.52 18.83 4.79
N THR A 313 -26.59 19.75 4.54
CA THR A 313 -26.39 20.22 3.18
C THR A 313 -25.79 19.01 2.44
N GLN A 314 -26.65 18.10 1.97
CA GLN A 314 -26.25 16.97 1.14
C GLN A 314 -25.71 17.49 -0.18
N MET A 315 -24.45 17.92 -0.14
CA MET A 315 -23.74 18.33 -1.31
C MET A 315 -23.33 17.06 -2.05
N LYS A 316 -23.92 16.85 -3.22
CA LYS A 316 -23.74 15.65 -4.02
C LYS A 316 -22.31 15.59 -4.60
N LEU A 317 -21.74 14.39 -4.66
CA LEU A 317 -20.36 14.14 -5.13
C LEU A 317 -20.05 14.73 -6.52
N TYR A 318 -21.06 14.87 -7.41
CA TYR A 318 -20.84 15.46 -8.72
C TYR A 318 -20.37 16.92 -8.66
N HIS A 319 -20.60 17.62 -7.53
CA HIS A 319 -20.10 18.98 -7.34
C HIS A 319 -18.56 19.06 -7.32
N LEU A 320 -17.84 17.95 -7.11
CA LEU A 320 -16.37 17.89 -7.32
C LEU A 320 -15.98 18.13 -8.78
N PHE A 321 -16.86 17.83 -9.73
CA PHE A 321 -16.59 17.91 -11.16
C PHE A 321 -17.31 19.10 -11.82
N SER A 322 -17.89 20.01 -11.02
CA SER A 322 -18.71 21.11 -11.55
C SER A 322 -17.91 22.26 -12.16
N THR A 323 -16.68 22.50 -11.70
CA THR A 323 -15.83 23.59 -12.22
C THR A 323 -14.53 23.02 -12.79
N LYS A 324 -13.97 23.69 -13.81
CA LYS A 324 -12.77 23.24 -14.54
C LYS A 324 -11.55 23.07 -13.61
N GLU A 325 -11.43 23.91 -12.60
CA GLU A 325 -10.35 23.96 -11.62
C GLU A 325 -10.45 22.77 -10.65
N MET A 326 -11.66 22.51 -10.13
CA MET A 326 -11.94 21.36 -9.27
C MET A 326 -11.79 20.02 -10.02
N PHE A 327 -12.18 19.98 -11.30
CA PHE A 327 -11.99 18.83 -12.18
C PHE A 327 -10.51 18.52 -12.39
N THR A 328 -9.71 19.54 -12.73
CA THR A 328 -8.27 19.41 -12.97
C THR A 328 -7.56 18.92 -11.70
N ARG A 329 -7.84 19.56 -10.56
CA ARG A 329 -7.31 19.17 -9.26
C ARG A 329 -7.67 17.74 -8.89
N THR A 330 -8.95 17.37 -9.04
CA THR A 330 -9.42 16.03 -8.72
C THR A 330 -8.75 15.00 -9.61
N THR A 331 -8.63 15.26 -10.91
CA THR A 331 -7.97 14.35 -11.86
C THR A 331 -6.50 14.13 -11.51
N ILE A 332 -5.75 15.18 -11.17
CA ILE A 332 -4.34 15.08 -10.76
C ILE A 332 -4.21 14.27 -9.47
N LEU A 333 -5.06 14.52 -8.48
CA LEU A 333 -5.03 13.78 -7.21
C LEU A 333 -5.38 12.30 -7.41
N LEU A 334 -6.40 12.00 -8.23
CA LEU A 334 -6.77 10.62 -8.55
C LEU A 334 -5.63 9.87 -9.26
N TYR A 335 -4.94 10.53 -10.20
CA TYR A 335 -3.76 9.96 -10.83
C TYR A 335 -2.63 9.72 -9.81
N ASN A 336 -2.41 10.66 -8.88
CA ASN A 336 -1.43 10.49 -7.81
C ASN A 336 -1.77 9.33 -6.89
N TRP A 337 -3.04 9.11 -6.54
CA TRP A 337 -3.47 7.95 -5.77
C TRP A 337 -3.13 6.63 -6.47
N ILE A 338 -3.36 6.54 -7.79
CA ILE A 338 -2.98 5.36 -8.58
C ILE A 338 -1.46 5.20 -8.59
N ALA A 339 -0.72 6.25 -8.90
CA ALA A 339 0.74 6.21 -9.06
C ALA A 339 1.47 5.84 -7.76
N VAL A 340 1.09 6.45 -6.64
CA VAL A 340 1.66 6.16 -5.32
C VAL A 340 1.39 4.70 -4.93
N ALA A 341 0.17 4.21 -5.12
CA ALA A 341 -0.18 2.83 -4.81
C ALA A 341 0.51 1.82 -5.72
N LEU A 342 0.55 2.10 -7.03
CA LEU A 342 1.25 1.29 -8.02
C LEU A 342 2.74 1.15 -7.67
N MET A 343 3.39 2.27 -7.33
CA MET A 343 4.81 2.24 -6.96
C MET A 343 5.05 1.54 -5.63
N TYR A 344 4.27 1.85 -4.60
CA TYR A 344 4.46 1.29 -3.25
C TYR A 344 4.33 -0.24 -3.25
N PHE A 345 3.27 -0.77 -3.84
CA PHE A 345 3.06 -2.22 -3.92
C PHE A 345 3.94 -2.86 -5.01
N GLY A 346 4.13 -2.18 -6.14
CA GLY A 346 4.95 -2.69 -7.25
C GLY A 346 6.41 -2.91 -6.88
N VAL A 347 7.03 -1.95 -6.20
CA VAL A 347 8.41 -2.08 -5.70
C VAL A 347 8.51 -3.21 -4.68
N THR A 348 7.53 -3.31 -3.76
CA THR A 348 7.49 -4.39 -2.76
C THR A 348 7.36 -5.75 -3.43
N MET A 349 6.49 -5.89 -4.43
CA MET A 349 6.30 -7.15 -5.17
C MET A 349 7.53 -7.55 -5.99
N HIS A 350 8.28 -6.57 -6.50
CA HIS A 350 9.47 -6.83 -7.29
C HIS A 350 10.71 -7.07 -6.42
N ALA A 351 10.65 -6.83 -5.10
CA ALA A 351 11.79 -6.94 -4.19
C ALA A 351 12.46 -8.33 -4.18
N GLY A 352 11.69 -9.40 -4.43
CA GLY A 352 12.22 -10.76 -4.55
C GLY A 352 13.07 -11.00 -5.81
N ASN A 353 12.84 -10.21 -6.87
CA ASN A 353 13.52 -10.35 -8.17
C ASN A 353 14.79 -9.51 -8.30
N ILE A 354 14.99 -8.57 -7.37
CA ILE A 354 16.21 -7.77 -7.27
C ILE A 354 17.25 -8.67 -6.60
N GLY A 355 18.14 -9.28 -7.39
CA GLY A 355 19.06 -10.31 -6.93
C GLY A 355 19.77 -9.99 -5.59
N GLY A 356 20.16 -11.03 -4.84
CA GLY A 356 20.66 -10.90 -3.47
C GLY A 356 19.93 -11.85 -2.54
N ASN A 357 19.82 -11.50 -1.26
CA ASN A 357 19.08 -12.32 -0.29
C ASN A 357 17.59 -11.95 -0.29
N PHE A 358 16.75 -12.90 -0.70
CA PHE A 358 15.30 -12.77 -0.79
C PHE A 358 14.65 -12.18 0.47
N TYR A 359 14.91 -12.78 1.64
CA TYR A 359 14.30 -12.34 2.91
C TYR A 359 14.83 -11.00 3.38
N LEU A 360 16.12 -10.73 3.15
CA LEU A 360 16.73 -9.44 3.48
C LEU A 360 16.08 -8.31 2.68
N ASN A 361 15.79 -8.51 1.40
CA ASN A 361 15.15 -7.50 0.56
C ASN A 361 13.76 -7.11 1.09
N PHE A 362 12.96 -8.08 1.52
CA PHE A 362 11.65 -7.80 2.13
C PHE A 362 11.76 -7.14 3.50
N PHE A 363 12.71 -7.60 4.33
CA PHE A 363 13.00 -6.96 5.61
C PHE A 363 13.42 -5.49 5.44
N LEU A 364 14.30 -5.21 4.47
CA LEU A 364 14.73 -3.86 4.13
C LEU A 364 13.55 -3.02 3.60
N ASN A 365 12.68 -3.57 2.76
CA ASN A 365 11.47 -2.89 2.28
C ASN A 365 10.51 -2.53 3.41
N GLY A 366 10.42 -3.36 4.46
CA GLY A 366 9.64 -3.05 5.65
C GLY A 366 10.30 -1.97 6.52
N ILE A 367 11.57 -2.14 6.88
CA ILE A 367 12.22 -1.27 7.89
C ILE A 367 12.38 0.17 7.41
N VAL A 368 12.54 0.39 6.09
CA VAL A 368 12.71 1.73 5.51
C VAL A 368 11.45 2.61 5.61
N GLU A 369 10.30 2.02 5.93
CA GLU A 369 9.07 2.79 6.18
C GLU A 369 9.17 3.63 7.47
N PHE A 370 9.88 3.17 8.51
CA PHE A 370 10.04 3.96 9.73
C PHE A 370 10.80 5.28 9.49
N PRO A 371 11.98 5.28 8.82
CA PRO A 371 12.63 6.52 8.40
C PRO A 371 11.74 7.38 7.51
N ALA A 372 10.97 6.80 6.58
CA ALA A 372 10.07 7.55 5.70
C ALA A 372 8.97 8.27 6.49
N LEU A 373 8.33 7.58 7.44
CA LEU A 373 7.29 8.14 8.31
C LEU A 373 7.87 9.24 9.21
N LEU A 374 9.04 9.03 9.80
CA LEU A 374 9.72 10.04 10.61
C LEU A 374 10.08 11.27 9.77
N PHE A 375 10.61 11.07 8.56
CA PHE A 375 10.92 12.14 7.64
C PHE A 375 9.69 12.99 7.32
N VAL A 376 8.55 12.36 7.02
CA VAL A 376 7.29 13.07 6.74
C VAL A 376 6.82 13.87 7.96
N ILE A 377 6.83 13.28 9.16
CA ILE A 377 6.41 13.97 10.40
C ILE A 377 7.28 15.22 10.65
N LEU A 378 8.58 15.15 10.40
CA LEU A 378 9.50 16.26 10.64
C LEU A 378 9.46 17.36 9.56
N THR A 379 9.07 17.01 8.33
CA THR A 379 9.18 17.92 7.17
C THR A 379 7.86 18.45 6.64
N MET A 380 6.72 17.77 6.86
CA MET A 380 5.41 18.14 6.31
C MET A 380 4.99 19.57 6.66
N ASP A 381 5.25 20.01 7.89
CA ASP A 381 4.92 21.36 8.36
C ASP A 381 5.96 22.43 8.01
N ARG A 382 7.14 22.04 7.51
CA ARG A 382 8.23 22.97 7.14
C ARG A 382 8.31 23.21 5.64
N ILE A 383 8.19 22.15 4.83
CA ILE A 383 8.41 22.19 3.37
C ILE A 383 7.12 22.54 2.61
N GLY A 384 5.96 22.21 3.19
CA GLY A 384 4.65 22.28 2.52
C GLY A 384 4.25 20.97 1.87
N ARG A 385 2.95 20.76 1.67
CA ARG A 385 2.40 19.46 1.23
C ARG A 385 2.66 19.24 -0.26
N LYS A 386 2.49 20.29 -1.08
CA LYS A 386 2.71 20.25 -2.53
C LYS A 386 4.16 19.91 -2.85
N ARG A 387 5.09 20.68 -2.26
CA ARG A 387 6.53 20.50 -2.48
C ARG A 387 7.01 19.15 -1.95
N LEU A 388 6.56 18.74 -0.76
CA LEU A 388 6.95 17.46 -0.19
C LEU A 388 6.47 16.27 -1.03
N GLN A 389 5.22 16.30 -1.51
CA GLN A 389 4.68 15.26 -2.39
C GLN A 389 5.48 15.15 -3.70
N CYS A 390 5.76 16.29 -4.35
CA CYS A 390 6.57 16.32 -5.57
C CYS A 390 7.98 15.77 -5.32
N LEU A 391 8.66 16.24 -4.26
CA LEU A 391 10.00 15.78 -3.91
C LEU A 391 10.04 14.27 -3.67
N CYS A 392 9.11 13.72 -2.90
CA CYS A 392 9.10 12.29 -2.58
C CYS A 392 8.84 11.42 -3.82
N MET A 393 7.88 11.81 -4.68
CA MET A 393 7.53 11.04 -5.88
C MET A 393 8.56 11.15 -7.00
N VAL A 394 9.15 12.34 -7.22
CA VAL A 394 10.20 12.54 -8.23
C VAL A 394 11.50 11.90 -7.76
N PHE A 395 11.92 12.11 -6.52
CA PHE A 395 13.14 11.48 -5.99
C PHE A 395 13.04 9.95 -6.01
N GLY A 396 11.95 9.40 -5.47
CA GLY A 396 11.71 7.96 -5.49
C GLY A 396 11.60 7.42 -6.92
N GLY A 397 10.89 8.15 -7.79
CA GLY A 397 10.69 7.79 -9.20
C GLY A 397 12.01 7.73 -9.98
N VAL A 398 12.81 8.80 -9.92
CA VAL A 398 14.12 8.89 -10.56
C VAL A 398 15.08 7.83 -10.01
N ALA A 399 15.13 7.62 -8.69
CA ALA A 399 15.94 6.57 -8.10
C ALA A 399 15.57 5.18 -8.66
N THR A 400 14.28 4.91 -8.81
CA THR A 400 13.78 3.64 -9.35
C THR A 400 14.07 3.52 -10.85
N ILE A 401 13.99 4.60 -11.63
CA ILE A 401 14.40 4.60 -13.06
C ILE A 401 15.88 4.28 -13.18
N CYS A 402 16.73 4.87 -12.33
CA CYS A 402 18.18 4.67 -12.35
C CYS A 402 18.61 3.21 -12.14
N THR A 403 17.73 2.34 -11.63
CA THR A 403 18.00 0.89 -11.51
C THR A 403 18.33 0.26 -12.85
N ILE A 404 17.83 0.80 -13.97
CA ILE A 404 18.15 0.33 -15.33
C ILE A 404 19.66 0.31 -15.59
N PHE A 405 20.40 1.31 -15.12
CA PHE A 405 21.84 1.40 -15.34
C PHE A 405 22.58 0.32 -14.55
N SER A 406 22.17 0.09 -13.30
CA SER A 406 22.77 -0.95 -12.45
C SER A 406 22.53 -2.36 -13.02
N ILE A 407 21.32 -2.63 -13.53
CA ILE A 407 20.94 -3.95 -14.04
C ILE A 407 21.59 -4.23 -15.40
N LEU A 408 21.61 -3.25 -16.31
CA LEU A 408 22.13 -3.46 -17.67
C LEU A 408 23.66 -3.41 -17.76
N PHE A 409 24.31 -2.54 -16.99
CA PHE A 409 25.76 -2.30 -17.10
C PHE A 409 26.57 -2.88 -15.95
N GLY A 410 25.97 -3.06 -14.77
CA GLY A 410 26.69 -3.51 -13.57
C GLY A 410 26.80 -5.03 -13.44
N GLY A 411 25.79 -5.80 -13.85
CA GLY A 411 25.74 -7.23 -13.56
C GLY A 411 25.57 -7.52 -12.06
N ASP A 412 25.95 -8.73 -11.62
CA ASP A 412 25.68 -9.22 -10.26
C ASP A 412 26.43 -8.46 -9.16
N ASP A 413 27.62 -7.92 -9.47
CA ASP A 413 28.46 -7.18 -8.52
C ASP A 413 27.81 -5.86 -8.05
N PHE A 414 26.85 -5.33 -8.82
CA PHE A 414 26.11 -4.10 -8.49
C PHE A 414 24.68 -4.35 -8.00
N ALA A 415 24.32 -5.60 -7.64
CA ALA A 415 22.99 -5.91 -7.10
C ALA A 415 22.65 -5.11 -5.82
N TRP A 416 23.65 -4.79 -5.00
CA TRP A 416 23.49 -3.93 -3.82
C TRP A 416 23.04 -2.50 -4.21
N LEU A 417 23.50 -1.99 -5.36
CA LEU A 417 23.13 -0.67 -5.86
C LEU A 417 21.69 -0.67 -6.38
N THR A 418 21.28 -1.72 -7.11
CA THR A 418 19.88 -1.90 -7.53
C THR A 418 18.95 -1.96 -6.33
N THR A 419 19.32 -2.72 -5.30
CA THR A 419 18.57 -2.82 -4.04
C THR A 419 18.47 -1.44 -3.37
N THR A 420 19.58 -0.73 -3.23
CA THR A 420 19.62 0.60 -2.60
C THR A 420 18.74 1.62 -3.34
N LEU A 421 18.82 1.66 -4.67
CA LEU A 421 18.00 2.53 -5.50
C LEU A 421 16.51 2.19 -5.40
N SER A 422 16.16 0.90 -5.37
CA SER A 422 14.80 0.43 -5.15
C SER A 422 14.27 0.83 -3.76
N LEU A 423 15.10 0.76 -2.71
CA LEU A 423 14.73 1.20 -1.37
C LEU A 423 14.49 2.71 -1.30
N PHE A 424 15.25 3.55 -2.01
CA PHE A 424 14.92 4.97 -2.14
C PHE A 424 13.56 5.19 -2.81
N GLY A 425 13.23 4.37 -3.82
CA GLY A 425 11.88 4.31 -4.39
C GLY A 425 10.80 3.95 -3.38
N LYS A 426 11.06 2.94 -2.54
CA LYS A 426 10.16 2.52 -1.45
C LYS A 426 9.98 3.62 -0.40
N VAL A 427 11.05 4.30 0.01
CA VAL A 427 11.00 5.43 0.95
C VAL A 427 10.16 6.58 0.36
N GLY A 428 10.42 6.94 -0.89
CA GLY A 428 9.68 8.00 -1.59
C GLY A 428 8.19 7.69 -1.71
N SER A 429 7.83 6.45 -2.08
CA SER A 429 6.43 6.03 -2.18
C SER A 429 5.74 5.93 -0.81
N ALA A 430 6.40 5.43 0.23
CA ALA A 430 5.86 5.37 1.59
C ALA A 430 5.62 6.78 2.17
N ALA A 431 6.57 7.70 1.96
CA ALA A 431 6.42 9.10 2.35
C ALA A 431 5.25 9.77 1.59
N SER A 432 5.18 9.57 0.28
CA SER A 432 4.09 10.09 -0.57
C SER A 432 2.72 9.54 -0.16
N PHE A 433 2.64 8.28 0.28
CA PHE A 433 1.41 7.68 0.81
C PHE A 433 0.92 8.43 2.06
N SER A 434 1.81 8.90 2.92
CA SER A 434 1.42 9.68 4.10
C SER A 434 0.98 11.10 3.74
N VAL A 435 1.68 11.73 2.79
CA VAL A 435 1.41 13.12 2.37
C VAL A 435 0.11 13.23 1.59
N ILE A 436 -0.19 12.30 0.67
CA ILE A 436 -1.41 12.35 -0.15
C ILE A 436 -2.70 12.23 0.66
N TYR A 437 -2.69 11.49 1.78
CA TYR A 437 -3.84 11.43 2.71
C TYR A 437 -4.12 12.81 3.31
N VAL A 438 -3.09 13.48 3.82
CA VAL A 438 -3.22 14.82 4.41
C VAL A 438 -3.58 15.84 3.34
N MET A 439 -2.93 15.81 2.19
CA MET A 439 -3.19 16.71 1.06
C MET A 439 -4.64 16.60 0.57
N THR A 440 -5.18 15.38 0.47
CA THR A 440 -6.58 15.16 0.09
C THR A 440 -7.53 15.73 1.15
N LEU A 441 -7.22 15.58 2.44
CA LEU A 441 -8.03 16.20 3.49
C LEU A 441 -7.98 17.73 3.43
N GLU A 442 -6.82 18.35 3.20
CA GLU A 442 -6.70 19.81 3.24
C GLU A 442 -7.29 20.51 2.00
N LEU A 443 -7.25 19.87 0.82
CA LEU A 443 -7.72 20.47 -0.44
C LEU A 443 -9.25 20.45 -0.59
N TYR A 444 -9.94 19.46 -0.03
CA TYR A 444 -11.38 19.32 -0.19
C TYR A 444 -12.16 20.01 0.93
N PRO A 445 -13.33 20.59 0.62
CA PRO A 445 -14.16 21.25 1.61
C PRO A 445 -14.67 20.24 2.64
N THR A 446 -14.86 20.68 3.88
CA THR A 446 -15.19 19.82 5.03
C THR A 446 -16.34 18.83 4.77
N VAL A 447 -17.37 19.25 4.03
CA VAL A 447 -18.53 18.44 3.62
C VAL A 447 -18.22 17.31 2.63
N LEU A 448 -17.17 17.45 1.82
CA LEU A 448 -16.76 16.45 0.81
C LEU A 448 -15.46 15.74 1.19
N ARG A 449 -14.80 16.15 2.27
CA ARG A 449 -13.44 15.76 2.64
C ARG A 449 -13.27 14.25 2.82
N ASN A 450 -14.17 13.63 3.57
CA ASN A 450 -14.17 12.18 3.78
C ASN A 450 -14.52 11.40 2.49
N ALA A 451 -15.43 11.95 1.68
CA ALA A 451 -15.86 11.30 0.43
C ALA A 451 -14.74 11.36 -0.63
N ALA A 452 -14.00 12.47 -0.70
CA ALA A 452 -12.83 12.62 -1.57
C ALA A 452 -11.67 11.71 -1.12
N LEU A 453 -11.40 11.62 0.18
CA LEU A 453 -10.40 10.69 0.71
C LEU A 453 -10.77 9.22 0.41
N GLY A 454 -12.03 8.84 0.66
CA GLY A 454 -12.54 7.50 0.34
C GLY A 454 -12.46 7.18 -1.15
N GLY A 455 -12.92 8.11 -2.01
CA GLY A 455 -12.86 7.95 -3.47
C GLY A 455 -11.44 7.87 -4.01
N GLY A 456 -10.53 8.72 -3.50
CA GLY A 456 -9.10 8.69 -3.83
C GLY A 456 -8.46 7.36 -3.45
N SER A 457 -8.70 6.87 -2.23
CA SER A 457 -8.21 5.57 -1.77
C SER A 457 -8.74 4.41 -2.62
N CYS A 458 -10.04 4.41 -2.96
CA CYS A 458 -10.64 3.39 -3.85
C CYS A 458 -9.97 3.37 -5.23
N ILE A 459 -9.74 4.54 -5.81
CA ILE A 459 -9.04 4.65 -7.10
C ILE A 459 -7.57 4.26 -6.96
N GLY A 460 -6.91 4.56 -5.84
CA GLY A 460 -5.58 4.07 -5.52
C GLY A 460 -5.49 2.53 -5.48
N ARG A 461 -6.55 1.82 -5.08
CA ARG A 461 -6.59 0.35 -5.16
C ARG A 461 -6.45 -0.16 -6.59
N VAL A 462 -6.88 0.59 -7.61
CA VAL A 462 -6.63 0.25 -9.02
C VAL A 462 -5.13 0.19 -9.30
N GLY A 463 -4.33 1.12 -8.77
CA GLY A 463 -2.86 1.07 -8.86
C GLY A 463 -2.29 -0.20 -8.20
N SER A 464 -2.86 -0.61 -7.07
CA SER A 464 -2.47 -1.85 -6.37
C SER A 464 -2.83 -3.10 -7.18
N MET A 465 -3.97 -3.10 -7.88
CA MET A 465 -4.43 -4.16 -8.78
C MET A 465 -3.58 -4.30 -10.04
N LEU A 466 -3.03 -3.18 -10.55
CA LEU A 466 -2.15 -3.17 -11.71
C LEU A 466 -0.70 -3.56 -11.37
N ALA A 467 -0.26 -3.34 -10.13
CA ALA A 467 1.11 -3.61 -9.68
C ALA A 467 1.61 -5.05 -9.98
N PRO A 468 0.84 -6.13 -9.70
CA PRO A 468 1.25 -7.49 -10.03
C PRO A 468 1.54 -7.71 -11.51
N TYR A 469 0.71 -7.15 -12.40
CA TYR A 469 0.87 -7.29 -13.85
C TYR A 469 2.08 -6.54 -14.38
N VAL A 470 2.33 -5.34 -13.84
CA VAL A 470 3.55 -4.59 -14.16
C VAL A 470 4.77 -5.33 -13.62
N ALA A 471 4.72 -5.88 -12.41
CA ALA A 471 5.80 -6.68 -11.83
C ALA A 471 6.08 -7.96 -12.64
N SER A 472 5.03 -8.63 -13.14
CA SER A 472 5.17 -9.82 -14.00
C SER A 472 5.48 -9.49 -15.45
N SER A 473 5.41 -8.22 -15.88
CA SER A 473 5.75 -7.84 -17.26
C SER A 473 7.20 -8.16 -17.62
N GLY A 474 8.08 -8.20 -16.62
CA GLY A 474 9.45 -8.66 -16.78
C GLY A 474 9.56 -10.09 -17.30
N SER A 475 8.69 -11.01 -16.87
CA SER A 475 8.76 -12.41 -17.32
C SER A 475 8.28 -12.63 -18.76
N MET A 476 7.67 -11.61 -19.39
CA MET A 476 7.23 -11.67 -20.79
C MET A 476 8.32 -11.31 -21.79
N ILE A 477 9.45 -10.75 -21.33
CA ILE A 477 10.55 -10.29 -22.18
C ILE A 477 11.81 -11.06 -21.81
N ASP A 478 12.49 -11.64 -22.79
CA ASP A 478 13.76 -12.32 -22.56
C ASP A 478 14.95 -11.33 -22.51
N GLY A 479 15.78 -11.43 -21.47
CA GLY A 479 17.06 -10.74 -21.35
C GLY A 479 17.22 -9.88 -20.09
N ALA A 480 18.36 -9.20 -19.93
CA ALA A 480 18.65 -8.37 -18.75
C ALA A 480 17.65 -7.20 -18.56
N PHE A 481 17.00 -6.76 -19.64
CA PHE A 481 15.97 -5.73 -19.60
C PHE A 481 14.68 -6.19 -18.88
N SER A 482 14.45 -7.50 -18.77
CA SER A 482 13.29 -8.10 -18.07
C SER A 482 13.15 -7.62 -16.63
N THR A 483 14.27 -7.56 -15.91
CA THR A 483 14.29 -7.20 -14.48
C THR A 483 14.18 -5.69 -14.29
N ALA A 484 14.70 -4.89 -15.23
CA ALA A 484 14.65 -3.44 -15.13
C ALA A 484 13.27 -2.84 -15.51
N LEU A 485 12.56 -3.46 -16.46
CA LEU A 485 11.34 -2.89 -17.03
C LEU A 485 10.26 -2.53 -15.99
N PRO A 486 9.88 -3.42 -15.04
CA PRO A 486 8.86 -3.08 -14.04
C PRO A 486 9.24 -1.86 -13.20
N LEU A 487 10.51 -1.80 -12.75
CA LEU A 487 11.05 -0.70 -11.96
C LEU A 487 11.02 0.62 -12.73
N VAL A 488 11.38 0.61 -14.02
CA VAL A 488 11.31 1.78 -14.88
C VAL A 488 9.86 2.26 -15.05
N ILE A 489 8.89 1.35 -15.27
CA ILE A 489 7.47 1.72 -15.37
C ILE A 489 6.98 2.38 -14.07
N PHE A 490 7.29 1.79 -12.91
CA PHE A 490 6.94 2.37 -11.61
C PHE A 490 7.56 3.76 -11.43
N GLY A 491 8.83 3.91 -11.79
CA GLY A 491 9.54 5.17 -11.65
C GLY A 491 9.03 6.27 -12.57
N VAL A 492 8.72 5.95 -13.84
CA VAL A 492 8.16 6.92 -14.81
C VAL A 492 6.79 7.41 -14.34
N VAL A 493 5.90 6.50 -13.97
CA VAL A 493 4.55 6.84 -13.50
C VAL A 493 4.59 7.68 -12.22
N SER A 494 5.50 7.37 -11.29
CA SER A 494 5.67 8.16 -10.07
C SER A 494 6.25 9.56 -10.37
N THR A 495 7.23 9.64 -11.26
CA THR A 495 7.88 10.92 -11.61
C THR A 495 6.88 11.85 -12.29
N SER A 496 6.09 11.35 -13.25
CA SER A 496 5.04 12.13 -13.89
C SER A 496 3.96 12.56 -12.89
N ALA A 497 3.56 11.70 -11.97
CA ALA A 497 2.59 12.06 -10.93
C ALA A 497 3.12 13.16 -10.01
N GLY A 498 4.38 13.07 -9.56
CA GLY A 498 5.02 14.09 -8.73
C GLY A 498 5.13 15.45 -9.42
N LEU A 499 5.48 15.48 -10.72
CA LEU A 499 5.52 16.72 -11.50
C LEU A 499 4.13 17.36 -11.66
N LEU A 500 3.10 16.54 -11.93
CA LEU A 500 1.73 17.03 -12.07
C LEU A 500 1.17 17.63 -10.77
N VAL A 501 1.65 17.20 -9.60
CA VAL A 501 1.25 17.80 -8.31
C VAL A 501 1.61 19.28 -8.19
N LEU A 502 2.62 19.76 -8.93
CA LEU A 502 2.99 21.17 -8.91
C LEU A 502 1.87 22.10 -9.41
N LEU A 503 0.93 21.57 -10.20
CA LEU A 503 -0.25 22.27 -10.71
C LEU A 503 -1.41 22.34 -9.68
N VAL A 504 -1.29 21.67 -8.55
CA VAL A 504 -2.27 21.68 -7.46
C VAL A 504 -1.90 22.80 -6.48
N PRO A 505 -2.86 23.50 -5.85
CA PRO A 505 -2.54 24.52 -4.87
C PRO A 505 -1.86 24.02 -3.61
N GLU A 506 -0.96 24.84 -3.05
CA GLU A 506 -0.37 24.57 -1.73
C GLU A 506 -1.40 24.77 -0.61
N SER A 507 -1.48 23.82 0.30
CA SER A 507 -2.46 23.81 1.39
C SER A 507 -1.92 24.38 2.70
N GLN A 508 -0.61 24.57 2.80
CA GLN A 508 0.07 24.99 4.02
C GLN A 508 -0.37 26.40 4.47
N HIS A 509 -0.68 26.54 5.78
CA HIS A 509 -1.07 27.79 6.46
C HIS A 509 -2.32 28.52 5.90
N ARG A 510 -3.07 27.90 5.00
CA ARG A 510 -4.34 28.45 4.50
C ARG A 510 -5.53 27.95 5.31
N LYS A 511 -6.58 28.76 5.42
CA LYS A 511 -7.83 28.35 6.08
C LYS A 511 -8.45 27.21 5.28
N LEU A 512 -8.81 26.14 5.98
CA LEU A 512 -9.45 24.97 5.38
C LEU A 512 -10.78 25.38 4.72
N PRO A 513 -11.03 25.00 3.46
CA PRO A 513 -12.27 25.35 2.78
C PRO A 513 -13.46 24.70 3.50
N GLU A 514 -14.48 25.49 3.79
CA GLU A 514 -15.72 25.01 4.40
C GLU A 514 -16.80 24.77 3.34
N SER A 515 -16.81 25.58 2.28
CA SER A 515 -17.71 25.46 1.12
C SER A 515 -16.97 25.19 -0.21
N VAL A 516 -17.71 24.80 -1.26
CA VAL A 516 -17.15 24.65 -2.63
C VAL A 516 -16.66 25.99 -3.17
N GLN A 517 -17.37 27.08 -2.88
CA GLN A 517 -16.99 28.43 -3.27
C GLN A 517 -15.68 28.85 -2.61
N ASP A 518 -15.44 28.46 -1.35
CA ASP A 518 -14.14 28.67 -0.70
C ASP A 518 -13.05 27.81 -1.34
N GLY A 519 -13.38 26.60 -1.77
CA GLY A 519 -12.46 25.74 -2.53
C GLY A 519 -12.08 26.29 -3.91
N ILE A 520 -12.99 27.03 -4.57
CA ILE A 520 -12.72 27.74 -5.84
C ILE A 520 -11.83 28.96 -5.58
N LYS A 521 -12.15 29.78 -4.57
CA LYS A 521 -11.32 30.92 -4.14
C LYS A 521 -9.91 30.52 -3.71
N PHE A 522 -9.74 29.30 -3.19
CA PHE A 522 -8.44 28.75 -2.84
C PHE A 522 -7.47 28.65 -4.03
N TYR A 523 -8.03 28.44 -5.23
CA TYR A 523 -7.28 28.38 -6.49
C TYR A 523 -7.00 29.78 -7.04
N GLU A 524 -8.00 30.67 -7.05
CA GLU A 524 -7.85 32.06 -7.50
C GLU A 524 -6.81 32.84 -6.67
N ALA A 525 -6.72 32.58 -5.36
CA ALA A 525 -5.72 33.21 -4.50
C ALA A 525 -4.27 32.80 -4.82
N GLU A 526 -4.05 31.64 -5.45
CA GLU A 526 -2.71 31.25 -5.92
C GLU A 526 -2.35 31.92 -7.25
N GLU A 527 -3.31 32.11 -8.17
CA GLU A 527 -3.07 32.90 -9.40
C GLU A 527 -2.65 34.34 -9.08
N VAL A 528 -3.21 34.93 -8.01
CA VAL A 528 -2.83 36.28 -7.54
C VAL A 528 -1.44 36.27 -6.89
N ASP A 529 -1.12 35.32 -6.00
CA ASP A 529 0.22 35.19 -5.39
C ASP A 529 1.31 34.89 -6.45
N SER A 530 1.02 34.08 -7.48
CA SER A 530 1.96 33.81 -8.57
C SER A 530 2.09 34.99 -9.54
N GLY A 531 1.00 35.72 -9.78
CA GLY A 531 1.01 36.91 -10.62
C GLY A 531 1.74 38.10 -9.99
N ASP A 532 1.68 38.24 -8.66
CA ASP A 532 2.44 39.27 -7.92
C ASP A 532 3.93 38.89 -7.78
N ALA A 533 4.28 37.61 -7.68
CA ALA A 533 5.67 37.15 -7.70
C ALA A 533 6.35 37.38 -9.06
N ASP A 534 5.65 37.10 -10.16
CA ASP A 534 6.15 37.39 -11.52
C ASP A 534 6.21 38.90 -11.79
N ALA A 535 5.30 39.71 -11.20
CA ALA A 535 5.32 41.16 -11.30
C ALA A 535 6.40 41.84 -10.43
N GLU A 536 6.84 41.23 -9.33
CA GLU A 536 7.99 41.68 -8.55
C GLU A 536 9.33 41.34 -9.22
N GLU A 537 9.45 40.17 -9.87
CA GLU A 537 10.63 39.84 -10.68
C GLU A 537 10.78 40.78 -11.90
N ASP A 538 9.70 41.11 -12.60
CA ASP A 538 9.74 42.04 -13.74
C ASP A 538 10.04 43.49 -13.31
N LYS A 539 9.58 43.91 -12.12
CA LYS A 539 9.97 45.20 -11.53
C LYS A 539 11.44 45.23 -11.10
N SER A 540 11.99 44.13 -10.59
CA SER A 540 13.41 44.06 -10.22
C SER A 540 14.33 44.12 -11.46
N PHE A 541 13.91 43.51 -12.58
CA PHE A 541 14.64 43.57 -13.85
C PHE A 541 14.53 44.94 -14.55
N LEU A 542 13.36 45.61 -14.47
CA LEU A 542 13.19 46.98 -14.98
C LEU A 542 13.90 48.05 -14.14
N VAL A 543 14.08 47.83 -12.83
CA VAL A 543 14.82 48.75 -11.95
C VAL A 543 16.34 48.60 -12.18
N MET A 544 16.84 47.38 -12.44
CA MET A 544 18.25 47.17 -12.80
C MET A 544 18.59 47.75 -14.19
N SER A 545 17.72 47.64 -15.20
CA SER A 545 18.01 48.22 -16.53
C SER A 545 17.95 49.75 -16.58
N LYS A 546 17.18 50.39 -15.68
CA LYS A 546 17.15 51.86 -15.53
C LYS A 546 18.33 52.42 -14.75
N LEU A 547 18.98 51.64 -13.89
CA LEU A 547 20.20 52.07 -13.19
C LEU A 547 21.43 52.05 -14.11
N ASP A 548 21.51 51.08 -15.04
CA ASP A 548 22.62 51.02 -16.02
C ASP A 548 22.56 52.09 -17.13
N GLN A 549 21.40 52.74 -17.34
CA GLN A 549 21.27 53.85 -18.29
C GLN A 549 21.57 55.23 -17.68
N VAL A 550 21.57 55.37 -16.36
CA VAL A 550 21.85 56.66 -15.69
C VAL A 550 23.36 56.89 -15.53
N ASP A 551 24.18 55.83 -15.48
CA ASP A 551 25.65 55.92 -15.37
C ASP A 551 26.40 56.15 -16.71
N LYS A 552 25.69 56.37 -17.82
CA LYS A 552 26.31 56.71 -19.12
C LYS A 552 26.03 58.12 -19.64
N THR A 553 25.37 58.98 -18.86
CA THR A 553 25.17 60.40 -19.20
C THR A 553 25.42 61.36 -18.02
N ALA A 554 26.40 61.05 -17.16
CA ALA A 554 26.96 62.00 -16.20
C ALA A 554 28.49 62.00 -16.27
#